data_AF-A0A9P6M0F9-F1
#
_entry.id   AF-A0A9P6M0F9-F1
#
_cell.length_a   1.000
_cell.length_b   1.000
_cell.length_c   1.000
_cell.angle_alpha   90.00
_cell.angle_beta   90.00
_cell.angle_gamma   90.00
#
_symmetry.space_group_name_H-M   'P 1'
#
loop_
_entity.id
_entity.type
_entity.pdbx_description
1 polymer ?
#
loop_
_entity_poly.entity_id
_entity_poly.type
_entity_poly.pdbx_seq_one_letter_code
_entity_poly.pdbx_strand_id
1 'polypeptide(L)'
;MPGGNIAETADDAVAYCTDHIRAIPNTGNTPKGFIKSRHIVKNNKKKWVQVTGRIDRDKYSLSRFDRGGQIDAMIRADANCVGYKYFVQLMEPDVEHYCLRCCQRKSDCPINKPNKGCRAVIPGDYT
;
A
#
# COMPACT_ATOMS: atom_id res chain seq x y z
N MET A 1 -6.07 16.56 -3.90
CA MET A 1 -7.42 16.17 -3.44
C MET A 1 -7.47 14.65 -3.39
N PRO A 2 -8.18 14.03 -2.44
CA PRO A 2 -8.39 12.58 -2.48
C PRO A 2 -9.20 12.16 -3.72
N GLY A 3 -8.77 11.09 -4.41
CA GLY A 3 -9.48 10.56 -5.58
C GLY A 3 -8.85 10.84 -6.96
N GLY A 4 -7.52 10.76 -7.07
CA GLY A 4 -6.78 10.97 -8.33
C GLY A 4 -6.27 9.67 -8.97
N ASN A 5 -5.43 9.83 -9.98
CA ASN A 5 -4.68 8.74 -10.62
C ASN A 5 -3.44 8.42 -9.75
N ILE A 6 -3.46 7.26 -9.10
CA ILE A 6 -2.39 6.75 -8.23
C ILE A 6 -1.08 6.62 -9.00
N ALA A 7 -1.12 6.20 -10.26
CA ALA A 7 0.08 6.07 -11.08
C ALA A 7 0.80 7.41 -11.31
N GLU A 8 0.06 8.52 -11.38
CA GLU A 8 0.57 9.86 -11.69
C GLU A 8 0.97 10.66 -10.43
N THR A 9 0.57 10.21 -9.24
CA THR A 9 0.67 10.98 -7.99
C THR A 9 1.45 10.28 -6.88
N ALA A 10 2.25 9.26 -7.22
CA ALA A 10 3.01 8.47 -6.25
C ALA A 10 4.00 9.32 -5.41
N ASP A 11 4.55 10.40 -5.97
CA ASP A 11 5.48 11.31 -5.27
C ASP A 11 4.78 12.19 -4.22
N ASP A 12 3.49 12.48 -4.42
CA ASP A 12 2.63 13.28 -3.52
C ASP A 12 1.86 12.40 -2.52
N ALA A 13 2.23 11.12 -2.39
CA ALA A 13 1.47 10.17 -1.60
C ALA A 13 1.47 10.53 -0.10
N VAL A 14 0.27 10.57 0.47
CA VAL A 14 0.01 10.85 1.88
C VAL A 14 -0.47 9.58 2.58
N ALA A 15 0.01 9.34 3.80
CA ALA A 15 -0.42 8.20 4.59
C ALA A 15 -1.84 8.42 5.16
N TYR A 16 -2.70 7.41 5.01
CA TYR A 16 -4.04 7.37 5.60
C TYR A 16 -4.15 6.20 6.58
N CYS A 17 -4.83 6.42 7.70
CA CYS A 17 -5.00 5.43 8.75
C CYS A 17 -6.34 4.67 8.62
N THR A 18 -6.34 3.37 8.93
CA THR A 18 -7.55 2.52 8.92
C THR A 18 -8.38 2.64 10.19
N ASP A 19 -7.72 2.95 11.30
CA ASP A 19 -8.34 3.33 12.57
C ASP A 19 -7.84 4.72 12.98
N HIS A 20 -8.50 5.36 13.94
CA HIS A 20 -8.02 6.59 14.58
C HIS A 20 -6.71 6.33 15.34
N ILE A 21 -5.59 6.18 14.62
CA ILE A 21 -4.27 6.26 15.20
C ILE A 21 -4.01 7.74 15.43
N ARG A 22 -4.31 8.18 16.66
CA ARG A 22 -3.90 9.48 17.17
C ARG A 22 -2.38 9.58 16.95
N ALA A 23 -1.93 10.66 16.29
CA ALA A 23 -0.53 11.14 16.27
C ALA A 23 0.36 10.81 15.06
N ILE A 24 -0.07 11.08 13.82
CA ILE A 24 0.90 11.43 12.76
C ILE A 24 0.45 12.73 12.06
N PRO A 25 1.24 13.82 12.09
CA PRO A 25 0.95 15.05 11.35
C PRO A 25 0.73 14.75 9.86
N ASN A 26 -0.17 15.50 9.21
CA ASN A 26 -0.51 15.34 7.79
C ASN A 26 -1.04 13.94 7.41
N THR A 27 -1.70 13.23 8.33
CA THR A 27 -2.41 11.98 7.99
C THR A 27 -3.92 12.16 8.07
N GLY A 28 -4.63 11.49 7.16
CA GLY A 28 -6.09 11.43 7.16
C GLY A 28 -6.60 10.06 7.60
N ASN A 29 -7.91 9.95 7.79
CA ASN A 29 -8.57 8.66 7.96
C ASN A 29 -9.02 8.12 6.60
N THR A 30 -8.81 6.83 6.39
CA THR A 30 -9.46 6.15 5.26
C THR A 30 -10.99 6.20 5.43
N PRO A 31 -11.75 6.44 4.36
CA PRO A 31 -13.20 6.41 4.39
C PRO A 31 -13.72 5.07 4.87
N LYS A 32 -14.81 5.09 5.63
CA LYS A 32 -15.44 3.86 6.11
C LYS A 32 -15.80 2.95 4.94
N GLY A 33 -15.35 1.69 5.03
CA GLY A 33 -15.58 0.68 4.00
C GLY A 33 -14.64 0.76 2.80
N PHE A 34 -13.64 1.65 2.81
CA PHE A 34 -12.62 1.68 1.75
C PHE A 34 -11.79 0.40 1.72
N ILE A 35 -11.41 -0.15 2.88
CA ILE A 35 -10.79 -1.48 2.97
C ILE A 35 -11.91 -2.53 3.09
N LYS A 36 -12.05 -3.40 2.08
CA LYS A 36 -13.04 -4.48 2.02
C LYS A 36 -12.54 -5.75 2.71
N SER A 37 -11.27 -6.08 2.49
CA SER A 37 -10.63 -7.26 3.08
C SER A 37 -9.17 -6.97 3.40
N ARG A 38 -8.63 -7.66 4.41
CA ARG A 38 -7.21 -7.61 4.75
C ARG A 38 -6.72 -8.98 5.21
N HIS A 39 -5.59 -9.40 4.67
CA HIS A 39 -4.93 -10.66 4.98
C HIS A 39 -3.51 -10.36 5.41
N ILE A 40 -3.20 -10.66 6.67
CA ILE A 40 -1.90 -10.33 7.27
C ILE A 40 -1.06 -11.60 7.38
N VAL A 41 0.13 -11.59 6.78
CA VAL A 41 1.10 -12.68 6.89
C VAL A 41 2.41 -12.15 7.46
N LYS A 42 2.96 -12.86 8.45
CA LYS A 42 4.24 -12.54 9.10
C LYS A 42 5.24 -13.65 8.84
N ASN A 43 6.46 -13.28 8.50
CA ASN A 43 7.59 -14.21 8.41
C ASN A 43 8.65 -13.82 9.42
N ASN A 44 8.71 -14.55 10.53
CA ASN A 44 9.65 -14.26 11.62
C ASN A 44 11.11 -14.57 11.24
N LYS A 45 11.35 -15.54 10.35
CA LYS A 45 12.70 -15.93 9.90
C LYS A 45 13.32 -14.84 9.02
N LYS A 46 12.55 -14.35 8.03
CA LYS A 46 12.95 -13.28 7.12
C LYS A 46 12.65 -11.87 7.65
N LYS A 47 11.98 -11.78 8.80
CA LYS A 47 11.61 -10.54 9.50
C LYS A 47 10.87 -9.55 8.58
N TRP A 48 9.80 -10.01 7.96
CA TRP A 48 8.87 -9.16 7.22
C TRP A 48 7.43 -9.41 7.64
N VAL A 49 6.57 -8.41 7.43
CA VAL A 49 5.12 -8.51 7.52
C VAL A 49 4.52 -7.98 6.23
N GLN A 50 3.45 -8.59 5.76
CA GLN A 50 2.69 -8.07 4.63
C GLN A 50 1.21 -8.03 4.94
N VAL A 51 0.52 -7.16 4.21
CA VAL A 51 -0.93 -7.07 4.11
C VAL A 51 -1.29 -7.16 2.64
N THR A 52 -2.24 -8.01 2.30
CA THR A 52 -2.87 -8.08 0.96
C THR A 52 -4.37 -8.04 1.13
N GLY A 53 -5.09 -7.52 0.14
CA GLY A 53 -6.55 -7.46 0.24
C GLY A 53 -7.19 -6.61 -0.84
N ARG A 54 -8.46 -6.28 -0.60
CA ARG A 54 -9.30 -5.52 -1.53
C ARG A 54 -9.71 -4.16 -0.98
N ILE A 55 -9.83 -3.20 -1.90
CA ILE A 55 -10.41 -1.88 -1.63
C ILE A 55 -11.81 -1.75 -2.24
N ASP A 56 -12.50 -0.67 -1.90
CA ASP A 56 -13.71 -0.17 -2.56
C ASP A 56 -13.35 1.17 -3.20
N ARG A 57 -13.06 1.18 -4.50
CA ARG A 57 -12.53 2.37 -5.18
C ARG A 57 -13.49 3.58 -5.10
N ASP A 58 -14.79 3.31 -5.01
CA ASP A 58 -15.83 4.33 -5.04
C ASP A 58 -15.82 5.16 -3.74
N LYS A 59 -15.29 4.61 -2.63
CA LYS A 59 -15.17 5.35 -1.36
C LYS A 59 -14.18 6.50 -1.42
N TYR A 60 -13.26 6.46 -2.39
CA TYR A 60 -12.30 7.53 -2.66
C TYR A 60 -12.48 8.15 -4.06
N SER A 61 -13.51 7.75 -4.82
CA SER A 61 -13.68 8.15 -6.22
C SER A 61 -12.45 7.83 -7.09
N LEU A 62 -11.75 6.72 -6.82
CA LEU A 62 -10.60 6.31 -7.64
C LEU A 62 -11.08 5.80 -9.00
N SER A 63 -10.31 6.12 -10.05
CA SER A 63 -10.66 5.73 -11.42
C SER A 63 -10.59 4.22 -11.60
N ARG A 64 -11.64 3.61 -12.18
CA ARG A 64 -11.64 2.19 -12.60
C ARG A 64 -10.65 1.87 -13.74
N PHE A 65 -10.01 2.88 -14.32
CA PHE A 65 -9.01 2.74 -15.39
C PHE A 65 -7.59 3.00 -14.89
N ASP A 66 -7.45 3.39 -13.63
CA ASP A 66 -6.16 3.56 -12.99
C ASP A 66 -5.62 2.19 -12.59
N ARG A 67 -4.53 1.78 -13.24
CA ARG A 67 -3.84 0.51 -12.99
C ARG A 67 -2.97 0.55 -11.74
N GLY A 68 -2.92 1.70 -11.08
CA GLY A 68 -2.20 1.87 -9.85
C GLY A 68 -0.75 2.30 -10.02
N GLY A 69 -0.12 2.45 -8.86
CA GLY A 69 1.27 2.83 -8.73
C GLY A 69 1.92 2.12 -7.55
N GLN A 70 3.25 2.11 -7.56
CA GLN A 70 4.07 1.63 -6.46
C GLN A 70 4.60 2.82 -5.68
N ILE A 71 4.50 2.76 -4.35
CA ILE A 71 5.18 3.66 -3.43
C ILE A 71 6.10 2.79 -2.57
N ASP A 72 7.36 3.19 -2.45
CA ASP A 72 8.35 2.47 -1.67
C ASP A 72 9.33 3.43 -1.00
N ALA A 73 10.23 2.87 -0.21
CA ALA A 73 11.22 3.62 0.56
C ALA A 73 12.25 4.39 -0.30
N MET A 74 12.34 4.16 -1.62
CA MET A 74 13.17 4.97 -2.52
C MET A 74 12.43 6.21 -3.01
N ILE A 75 11.11 6.10 -3.22
CA ILE A 75 10.26 7.22 -3.65
C ILE A 75 9.98 8.15 -2.46
N ARG A 76 9.63 7.56 -1.30
CA ARG A 76 9.30 8.29 -0.06
C ARG A 76 10.29 7.89 1.04
N ALA A 77 11.46 8.51 1.03
CA ALA A 77 12.51 8.22 2.03
C ALA A 77 12.13 8.63 3.46
N ASP A 78 11.16 9.52 3.61
CA ASP A 78 10.57 9.97 4.87
C ASP A 78 9.39 9.10 5.34
N ALA A 79 8.96 8.11 4.53
CA ALA A 79 7.95 7.15 4.90
C ALA A 79 8.57 5.81 5.33
N ASN A 80 8.06 5.22 6.40
CA ASN A 80 8.49 3.89 6.83
C ASN A 80 7.40 3.17 7.62
N CYS A 81 7.44 1.83 7.61
CA CYS A 81 6.70 1.07 8.61
C CYS A 81 7.46 1.12 9.93
N VAL A 82 6.75 1.36 11.04
CA VAL A 82 7.36 1.40 12.38
C VAL A 82 8.11 0.09 12.65
N GLY A 83 9.40 0.21 12.98
CA GLY A 83 10.26 -0.94 13.26
C GLY A 83 10.83 -1.66 12.02
N TYR A 84 10.57 -1.20 10.79
CA TYR A 84 11.13 -1.77 9.56
C TYR A 84 11.90 -0.72 8.76
N LYS A 85 12.92 -1.17 8.02
CA LYS A 85 13.79 -0.28 7.23
C LYS A 85 13.31 -0.05 5.80
N TYR A 86 12.53 -0.97 5.26
CA TYR A 86 12.06 -0.93 3.88
C TYR A 86 10.56 -1.21 3.85
N PHE A 87 9.88 -0.63 2.88
CA PHE A 87 8.52 -0.98 2.56
C PHE A 87 8.31 -0.94 1.04
N VAL A 88 7.28 -1.66 0.61
CA VAL A 88 6.71 -1.52 -0.73
C VAL A 88 5.20 -1.58 -0.59
N GLN A 89 4.51 -0.64 -1.21
CA GLN A 89 3.06 -0.54 -1.26
C GLN A 89 2.61 -0.38 -2.70
N LEU A 90 1.57 -1.12 -3.09
CA LEU A 90 0.88 -0.90 -4.35
C LEU A 90 -0.62 -0.78 -4.08
N MET A 91 -1.28 0.03 -4.89
CA MET A 91 -2.73 0.18 -4.91
C MET A 91 -3.18 0.18 -6.36
N GLU A 92 -4.09 -0.72 -6.72
CA GLU A 92 -4.56 -0.97 -8.08
C GLU A 92 -6.09 -0.77 -8.15
N PRO A 93 -6.57 0.46 -8.41
CA PRO A 93 -8.01 0.75 -8.43
C PRO A 93 -8.83 0.02 -9.49
N ASP A 94 -8.25 -0.31 -10.64
CA ASP A 94 -8.89 -1.03 -11.74
C ASP A 94 -9.42 -2.41 -11.30
N VAL A 95 -8.60 -3.16 -10.56
CA VAL A 95 -8.91 -4.49 -10.01
C VAL A 95 -9.25 -4.48 -8.51
N GLU A 96 -9.22 -3.29 -7.91
CA GLU A 96 -9.46 -3.03 -6.48
C GLU A 96 -8.56 -3.83 -5.53
N HIS A 97 -7.31 -4.05 -5.92
CA HIS A 97 -6.32 -4.68 -5.05
C HIS A 97 -5.47 -3.64 -4.33
N TYR A 98 -5.02 -3.99 -3.13
CA TYR A 98 -3.92 -3.29 -2.48
C TYR A 98 -3.01 -4.27 -1.76
N CYS A 99 -1.76 -3.88 -1.61
CA CYS A 99 -0.77 -4.68 -0.92
C CYS A 99 0.32 -3.79 -0.31
N LEU A 100 0.81 -4.21 0.84
CA LEU A 100 1.89 -3.55 1.58
C LEU A 100 2.79 -4.64 2.16
N ARG A 101 4.11 -4.51 2.01
CA ARG A 101 5.08 -5.34 2.74
C ARG A 101 6.11 -4.45 3.40
N CYS A 102 6.31 -4.66 4.70
CA CYS A 102 7.34 -4.04 5.50
C CYS A 102 8.46 -5.04 5.76
N CYS A 103 9.70 -4.67 5.48
CA CYS A 103 10.85 -5.57 5.51
C CYS A 103 12.02 -5.00 6.31
N GLN A 104 12.74 -5.88 7.02
CA GLN A 104 14.02 -5.50 7.64
C GLN A 104 15.17 -5.43 6.62
N ARG A 105 15.11 -6.25 5.57
CA ARG A 105 16.16 -6.36 4.55
C ARG A 105 15.62 -5.93 3.19
N LYS A 106 16.45 -5.21 2.43
CA LYS A 106 16.11 -4.77 1.07
C LYS A 106 15.78 -5.94 0.15
N SER A 107 16.49 -7.06 0.29
CA SER A 107 16.29 -8.26 -0.53
C SER A 107 14.93 -8.94 -0.33
N ASP A 108 14.26 -8.70 0.80
CA ASP A 108 12.93 -9.24 1.09
C ASP A 108 11.79 -8.28 0.65
N CYS A 109 12.15 -7.05 0.25
CA CYS A 109 11.22 -6.03 -0.22
C CYS A 109 11.33 -5.85 -1.74
N PRO A 110 10.33 -6.32 -2.51
CA PRO A 110 10.34 -6.27 -3.97
C PRO A 110 10.00 -4.87 -4.50
N ILE A 111 10.96 -3.94 -4.41
CA ILE A 111 10.83 -2.52 -4.81
C ILE A 111 11.09 -2.25 -6.30
N ASN A 112 11.50 -3.25 -7.09
CA ASN A 112 11.93 -3.07 -8.49
C ASN A 112 10.90 -3.51 -9.54
N LYS A 113 9.62 -3.56 -9.18
CA LYS A 113 8.55 -4.11 -10.04
C LYS A 113 7.27 -3.23 -10.08
N PRO A 114 7.38 -1.90 -10.29
CA PRO A 114 6.24 -1.00 -10.15
C PRO A 114 5.06 -1.31 -11.08
N ASN A 115 5.33 -1.85 -12.27
CA ASN A 115 4.31 -2.12 -13.30
C ASN A 115 3.76 -3.55 -13.30
N LYS A 116 4.12 -4.38 -12.31
CA LYS A 116 3.72 -5.81 -12.28
C LYS A 116 2.45 -6.07 -11.46
N GLY A 117 2.03 -5.11 -10.64
CA GLY A 117 0.81 -5.22 -9.85
C GLY A 117 0.94 -6.07 -8.59
N CYS A 118 -0.05 -5.99 -7.71
CA CYS A 118 0.05 -6.52 -6.35
C CYS A 118 0.30 -8.03 -6.32
N ARG A 119 -0.43 -8.81 -7.12
CA ARG A 119 -0.28 -10.28 -7.14
C ARG A 119 1.12 -10.75 -7.54
N ALA A 120 1.79 -10.01 -8.42
CA ALA A 120 3.13 -10.36 -8.89
C ALA A 120 4.25 -9.84 -7.96
N VAL A 121 4.03 -8.70 -7.29
CA VAL A 121 5.01 -8.08 -6.39
C VAL A 121 4.93 -8.70 -4.99
N ILE A 122 3.73 -8.80 -4.43
CA ILE A 122 3.45 -9.38 -3.10
C ILE A 122 2.43 -10.52 -3.28
N PRO A 123 2.88 -11.76 -3.50
CA PRO A 123 1.97 -12.91 -3.52
C PRO A 123 1.25 -13.04 -2.18
N GLY A 124 -0.05 -13.34 -2.21
CA GLY A 124 -0.89 -13.42 -1.02
C GLY A 124 -2.36 -13.63 -1.38
N ASP A 125 -3.22 -13.50 -0.38
CA ASP A 125 -4.66 -13.58 -0.53
C ASP A 125 -5.24 -12.18 -0.85
N TYR A 126 -6.06 -12.12 -1.88
CA TYR A 126 -6.72 -10.92 -2.39
C TYR A 126 -8.24 -11.12 -2.52
N THR A 127 -8.78 -12.09 -1.78
CA THR A 127 -10.23 -12.30 -1.66
C THR A 127 -10.86 -11.33 -0.67
#